data_AF-A0AAW9NY64-F1
#
_entry.id   AF-A0AAW9NY64-F1
#
_cell.length_a   1.000
_cell.length_b   1.000
_cell.length_c   1.000
_cell.angle_alpha   90.00
_cell.angle_beta   90.00
_cell.angle_gamma   90.00
#
_symmetry.space_group_name_H-M   'P 1'
#
loop_
_entity.id
_entity.type
_entity.pdbx_description
1 polymer ?
#
loop_
_entity_poly.entity_id
_entity_poly.type
_entity_poly.pdbx_seq_one_letter_code
_entity_poly.pdbx_strand_id
1 'polypeptide(L)'
;MDYIHLRDMQFFGYHGVLKEENILGQRFRASVSLAVDIQKAGQTDDLDDTVSYVGVYDICREILEGKPFKLIEAVAETIATTVLQRYEGQIFGCRVEIIKPDPPIPGHYKEVAVEIVRGKFYE
;
A
#
# COMPACT_ATOMS: atom_id res chain seq x y z
N MET A 1 0.13 -20.66 -4.05
CA MET A 1 0.35 -19.49 -3.16
C MET A 1 -0.88 -18.65 -3.32
N ASP A 2 -1.45 -18.20 -2.21
CA ASP A 2 -2.71 -17.48 -2.23
C ASP A 2 -2.44 -15.99 -1.98
N TYR A 3 -3.41 -15.16 -2.35
CA TYR A 3 -3.24 -13.72 -2.27
C TYR A 3 -4.48 -13.02 -1.72
N ILE A 4 -4.24 -12.05 -0.85
CA ILE A 4 -5.25 -11.06 -0.45
C ILE A 4 -4.90 -9.76 -1.17
N HIS A 5 -5.89 -9.16 -1.82
CA HIS A 5 -5.72 -7.93 -2.59
C HIS A 5 -6.60 -6.81 -2.07
N LEU A 6 -5.97 -5.67 -1.79
CA LEU A 6 -6.63 -4.38 -1.65
C LEU A 6 -6.25 -3.56 -2.87
N ARG A 7 -7.23 -3.08 -3.63
CA ARG A 7 -7.01 -2.42 -4.92
C ARG A 7 -7.58 -1.02 -4.92
N ASP A 8 -6.84 -0.09 -5.52
CA ASP A 8 -7.28 1.27 -5.81
C ASP A 8 -7.86 2.01 -4.59
N MET A 9 -7.28 1.79 -3.40
CA MET A 9 -7.66 2.53 -2.19
C MET A 9 -7.25 3.99 -2.37
N GLN A 10 -8.14 4.92 -2.07
CA GLN A 10 -7.91 6.35 -2.33
C GLN A 10 -7.76 7.12 -1.03
N PHE A 11 -6.71 7.94 -0.97
CA PHE A 11 -6.38 8.75 0.20
C PHE A 11 -6.01 10.17 -0.23
N PHE A 12 -6.23 11.14 0.64
CA PHE A 12 -5.76 12.52 0.42
C PHE A 12 -4.55 12.78 1.30
N GLY A 13 -3.42 13.08 0.67
CA GLY A 13 -2.15 13.23 1.35
C GLY A 13 -1.39 14.45 0.90
N TYR A 14 -0.35 14.78 1.66
CA TYR A 14 0.48 15.97 1.45
C TYR A 14 1.91 15.58 1.05
N HIS A 15 2.10 14.41 0.43
CA HIS A 15 3.42 13.95 -0.01
C HIS A 15 3.87 14.66 -1.29
N GLY A 16 5.17 14.87 -1.41
CA GLY A 16 5.74 15.54 -2.58
C GLY A 16 7.05 16.23 -2.26
N VAL A 17 7.82 16.46 -3.31
CA VAL A 17 9.11 17.16 -3.23
C VAL A 17 8.89 18.68 -3.23
N LEU A 18 7.86 19.14 -3.95
CA LEU A 18 7.57 20.55 -4.09
C LEU A 18 6.77 21.04 -2.88
N LYS A 19 7.08 22.26 -2.44
CA LYS A 19 6.42 22.88 -1.27
C LYS A 19 4.92 23.03 -1.49
N GLU A 20 4.52 23.31 -2.72
CA GLU A 20 3.14 23.46 -3.15
C GLU A 20 2.35 22.16 -2.94
N GLU A 21 2.97 21.00 -3.18
CA GLU A 21 2.34 19.69 -2.95
C GLU A 21 2.08 19.45 -1.46
N ASN A 22 3.00 19.87 -0.60
CA ASN A 22 2.83 19.73 0.85
C ASN A 22 1.81 20.71 1.45
N ILE A 23 1.43 21.77 0.71
CA ILE A 23 0.43 22.76 1.13
C ILE A 23 -0.95 22.42 0.59
N LEU A 24 -1.05 22.16 -0.72
CA LEU A 24 -2.33 21.90 -1.39
C LEU A 24 -2.80 20.46 -1.16
N GLY A 25 -1.86 19.52 -1.04
CA GLY A 25 -2.15 18.11 -1.04
C GLY A 25 -2.68 17.61 -2.39
N GLN A 26 -2.84 16.30 -2.51
CA GLN A 26 -3.43 15.67 -3.67
C GLN A 26 -3.93 14.26 -3.32
N ARG A 27 -4.64 13.64 -4.27
CA ARG A 27 -5.03 12.24 -4.14
C ARG A 27 -3.82 11.33 -4.35
N PHE A 28 -3.77 10.26 -3.58
CA PHE A 28 -2.91 9.11 -3.81
C PHE A 28 -3.79 7.87 -3.88
N ARG A 29 -3.41 6.91 -4.72
CA ARG A 29 -4.07 5.61 -4.77
C ARG A 29 -3.08 4.53 -4.40
N ALA A 30 -3.52 3.56 -3.61
CA ALA A 30 -2.69 2.48 -3.14
C ALA A 30 -3.33 1.14 -3.45
N SER A 31 -2.54 0.22 -4.00
CA SER A 31 -2.88 -1.18 -4.12
C SER A 31 -1.88 -2.01 -3.34
N VAL A 32 -2.36 -2.92 -2.50
CA VAL A 32 -1.53 -3.83 -1.69
C VAL A 32 -1.96 -5.25 -1.97
N SER A 33 -1.00 -6.11 -2.29
CA SER A 33 -1.21 -7.55 -2.42
C SER A 33 -0.31 -8.28 -1.45
N LEU A 34 -0.88 -9.20 -0.68
CA LEU A 34 -0.18 -10.02 0.29
C LEU A 34 -0.10 -11.44 -0.22
N ALA A 35 1.08 -12.03 -0.21
CA ALA A 35 1.26 -13.44 -0.47
C ALA A 35 1.16 -14.21 0.86
N VAL A 36 0.16 -15.08 0.98
CA VAL A 36 -0.29 -15.69 2.24
C VAL A 36 -0.80 -17.11 1.99
N ASP A 37 -0.87 -17.94 3.03
CA ASP A 37 -1.59 -19.22 2.99
C ASP A 37 -2.95 -19.00 3.67
N ILE A 38 -4.03 -19.08 2.89
CA ILE A 38 -5.40 -18.89 3.41
C ILE A 38 -6.19 -20.21 3.40
N GLN A 39 -5.53 -21.34 3.16
CA GLN A 39 -6.20 -22.64 3.08
C GLN A 39 -6.91 -22.97 4.40
N LYS A 40 -6.25 -22.71 5.54
CA LYS A 40 -6.82 -22.96 6.86
C LYS A 40 -8.07 -22.12 7.09
N ALA A 41 -7.98 -20.80 6.89
CA ALA A 41 -9.12 -19.89 7.03
C ALA A 41 -10.31 -20.29 6.12
N GLY A 42 -10.04 -20.74 4.89
CA GLY A 42 -11.08 -21.24 3.99
C GLY A 42 -11.76 -22.54 4.45
N GLN A 43 -11.13 -23.30 5.35
CA GLN A 43 -11.69 -24.52 5.94
C GLN A 43 -12.39 -24.26 7.27
N THR A 44 -11.86 -23.32 8.07
CA THR A 44 -12.33 -23.06 9.44
C THR A 44 -13.37 -21.94 9.51
N ASP A 45 -13.38 -21.04 8.53
CA ASP A 45 -14.16 -19.79 8.56
C ASP A 45 -13.85 -18.92 9.79
N ASP A 46 -12.60 -19.00 10.28
CA ASP A 46 -12.11 -18.23 11.42
C ASP A 46 -11.23 -17.05 10.97
N LEU A 47 -11.52 -15.86 11.47
CA LEU A 47 -10.75 -14.65 11.18
C LEU A 47 -9.34 -14.69 11.79
N ASP A 48 -9.14 -15.46 12.86
CA ASP A 48 -7.83 -15.60 13.50
C ASP A 48 -6.87 -16.48 12.66
N ASP A 49 -7.40 -17.21 11.68
CA ASP A 49 -6.63 -18.03 10.74
C ASP A 49 -6.19 -17.25 9.47
N THR A 50 -6.45 -15.94 9.40
CA THR A 50 -6.10 -15.12 8.23
C THR A 50 -5.61 -13.73 8.58
N VAL A 51 -5.16 -13.00 7.56
CA VAL A 51 -4.75 -11.60 7.70
C VAL A 51 -5.94 -10.68 7.49
N SER A 52 -6.24 -9.85 8.49
CA SER A 52 -7.29 -8.84 8.40
C SER A 52 -6.92 -7.75 7.41
N TYR A 53 -7.60 -7.71 6.26
CA TYR A 53 -7.47 -6.64 5.28
C TYR A 53 -7.90 -5.27 5.82
N VAL A 54 -8.75 -5.20 6.85
CA VAL A 54 -9.08 -3.94 7.53
C VAL A 54 -7.83 -3.32 8.15
N GLY A 55 -7.00 -4.12 8.83
CA GLY A 55 -5.74 -3.65 9.39
C GLY A 55 -4.74 -3.18 8.32
N VAL A 56 -4.73 -3.81 7.14
CA VAL A 56 -3.89 -3.38 6.01
C VAL A 56 -4.38 -2.05 5.44
N TYR A 57 -5.69 -1.87 5.29
CA TYR A 57 -6.29 -0.61 4.87
C TYR A 57 -5.94 0.52 5.85
N ASP A 58 -6.07 0.27 7.17
CA ASP A 58 -5.77 1.25 8.20
C ASP A 58 -4.29 1.66 8.18
N ILE A 59 -3.36 0.72 7.99
CA ILE A 59 -1.92 1.03 7.79
C ILE A 59 -1.74 1.98 6.60
N CYS A 60 -2.37 1.67 5.45
CA CYS A 60 -2.25 2.51 4.27
C CYS A 60 -2.80 3.92 4.52
N ARG A 61 -3.97 4.02 5.17
CA ARG A 61 -4.58 5.30 5.55
C ARG A 61 -3.65 6.12 6.45
N GLU A 62 -3.16 5.52 7.53
CA GLU A 62 -2.30 6.20 8.51
C GLU A 62 -1.02 6.75 7.86
N ILE A 63 -0.43 6.00 6.93
CA ILE A 63 0.80 6.42 6.24
C ILE A 63 0.49 7.51 5.20
N LEU A 64 -0.57 7.34 4.39
CA LEU A 64 -0.88 8.23 3.28
C LEU A 64 -1.52 9.56 3.70
N GLU A 65 -2.33 9.55 4.76
CA GLU A 65 -2.95 10.75 5.34
C GLU A 65 -2.08 11.37 6.45
N GLY A 66 -1.02 10.68 6.85
CA GLY A 66 -0.13 11.07 7.93
C GLY A 66 0.99 12.01 7.51
N LYS A 67 2.17 11.80 8.11
CA LYS A 67 3.33 12.68 7.93
C LYS A 67 3.76 12.71 6.45
N PRO A 68 3.99 13.89 5.87
CA PRO A 68 4.49 14.01 4.50
C PRO A 68 5.84 13.31 4.28
N PHE A 69 5.89 12.45 3.26
CA PHE A 69 7.13 12.00 2.63
C PHE A 69 7.41 12.85 1.39
N LYS A 70 8.67 12.89 0.97
CA LYS A 70 9.06 13.53 -0.30
C LYS A 70 8.79 12.65 -1.51
N LEU A 71 8.95 11.34 -1.34
CA LEU A 71 8.97 10.34 -2.40
C LEU A 71 7.85 9.32 -2.20
N ILE A 72 7.18 8.92 -3.29
CA ILE A 72 6.17 7.86 -3.25
C ILE A 72 6.81 6.47 -3.06
N GLU A 73 8.09 6.34 -3.39
CA GLU A 73 8.93 5.18 -3.06
C GLU A 73 9.06 5.00 -1.54
N ALA A 74 9.26 6.10 -0.80
CA ALA A 74 9.35 6.05 0.66
C ALA A 74 8.00 5.70 1.30
N VAL A 75 6.89 6.16 0.71
CA VAL A 75 5.54 5.76 1.12
C VAL A 75 5.34 4.27 0.91
N ALA A 76 5.64 3.77 -0.29
CA ALA A 76 5.52 2.35 -0.62
C ALA A 76 6.39 1.48 0.31
N GLU A 77 7.64 1.88 0.56
CA GLU A 77 8.56 1.17 1.46
C GLU A 77 8.03 1.12 2.89
N THR A 78 7.49 2.24 3.38
CA THR A 78 6.94 2.33 4.73
C THR A 78 5.73 1.41 4.86
N ILE A 79 4.82 1.42 3.89
CA ILE A 79 3.64 0.51 3.88
C ILE A 79 4.10 -0.95 3.88
N ALA A 80 4.99 -1.33 2.95
CA ALA A 80 5.45 -2.71 2.85
C ALA A 80 6.13 -3.19 4.14
N THR A 81 6.98 -2.35 4.72
CA THR A 81 7.70 -2.64 5.98
C THR A 81 6.73 -2.79 7.15
N THR A 82 5.81 -1.83 7.32
CA THR A 82 4.84 -1.86 8.43
C THR A 82 3.90 -3.05 8.32
N VAL A 83 3.44 -3.40 7.12
CA VAL A 83 2.60 -4.58 6.89
C VAL A 83 3.37 -5.87 7.22
N LEU A 84 4.60 -6.03 6.73
CA LEU A 84 5.44 -7.20 7.02
C LEU A 84 5.74 -7.36 8.51
N GLN A 85 5.98 -6.25 9.22
CA GLN A 85 6.21 -6.26 10.66
C GLN A 85 4.94 -6.58 11.46
N ARG A 86 3.79 -6.02 11.07
CA ARG A 86 2.52 -6.25 11.79
C ARG A 86 2.03 -7.70 11.67
N TYR A 87 2.25 -8.31 10.50
CA TYR A 87 1.80 -9.68 10.19
C TYR A 87 2.97 -10.66 10.07
N GLU A 88 4.02 -10.43 10.84
CA GLU A 88 5.20 -11.29 10.86
C GLU A 88 4.80 -12.76 11.13
N GLY A 89 5.31 -13.67 10.30
CA GLY A 89 4.98 -15.10 10.36
C GLY A 89 3.66 -15.50 9.70
N GLN A 90 2.78 -14.56 9.36
CA GLN A 90 1.52 -14.84 8.65
C GLN A 90 1.61 -14.61 7.14
N ILE A 91 2.42 -13.63 6.71
CA ILE A 91 2.62 -13.32 5.29
C ILE A 91 4.04 -13.65 4.81
N PHE A 92 4.14 -14.09 3.57
CA PHE A 92 5.41 -14.45 2.93
C PHE A 92 6.03 -13.27 2.19
N GLY A 93 5.19 -12.39 1.61
CA GLY A 93 5.62 -11.24 0.84
C GLY A 93 4.50 -10.23 0.64
N CYS A 94 4.88 -9.01 0.29
CA CYS A 94 3.99 -7.88 0.10
C CYS A 94 4.38 -7.13 -1.17
N ARG A 95 3.40 -6.88 -2.04
CA ARG A 95 3.50 -5.99 -3.21
C ARG A 95 2.70 -4.74 -2.92
N VAL A 96 3.33 -3.58 -3.10
CA VAL A 96 2.71 -2.27 -2.86
C VAL A 96 2.89 -1.42 -4.11
N GLU A 97 1.79 -0.93 -4.66
CA GLU A 97 1.76 0.06 -5.72
C GLU A 97 1.19 1.37 -5.16
N ILE A 98 1.90 2.48 -5.39
CA ILE A 98 1.46 3.82 -5.05
C ILE A 98 1.36 4.64 -6.33
N ILE A 99 0.15 5.10 -6.60
CA ILE A 99 -0.22 5.89 -7.75
C ILE A 99 -0.42 7.33 -7.32
N LYS A 100 0.18 8.23 -8.09
CA LYS A 100 -0.02 9.66 -8.05
C LYS A 100 -0.71 10.07 -9.35
N PRO A 101 -2.04 10.28 -9.34
CA PRO A 101 -2.80 10.61 -10.54
C PRO A 101 -2.51 12.03 -11.05
N ASP A 102 -2.31 12.98 -10.12
CA ASP A 102 -2.25 14.41 -10.43
C ASP A 102 -0.89 15.07 -10.03
N PRO A 103 0.28 14.49 -10.35
CA PRO A 103 1.56 15.15 -10.07
C PRO A 103 1.68 16.46 -10.86
N PRO A 104 2.50 17.43 -10.40
CA PRO A 104 2.67 18.72 -11.06
C PRO A 104 3.58 18.62 -12.29
N ILE A 105 3.21 17.79 -13.27
CA ILE A 105 3.91 17.61 -14.54
C ILE A 105 3.09 18.32 -15.63
N PRO A 106 3.66 19.34 -16.31
CA PRO A 106 3.01 19.94 -17.47
C PRO A 106 2.93 18.95 -18.64
N GLY A 107 1.76 18.32 -18.83
CA GLY A 107 1.55 17.34 -19.90
C GLY A 107 0.21 16.63 -19.80
N HIS A 108 0.02 15.63 -20.68
CA HIS A 108 -1.15 14.77 -20.70
C HIS A 108 -0.73 13.33 -20.44
N TYR A 109 -1.26 12.76 -19.36
CA TYR A 109 -1.02 11.37 -18.96
C TYR A 109 -2.20 10.94 -18.08
N LYS A 110 -2.29 9.65 -17.81
CA LYS A 110 -3.29 9.11 -16.89
C LYS A 110 -2.83 9.23 -15.44
N GLU A 111 -1.59 8.83 -15.17
CA GLU A 111 -1.02 8.76 -13.81
C GLU A 111 0.48 8.45 -13.84
N VAL A 112 1.15 8.64 -12.70
CA VAL A 112 2.49 8.13 -12.41
C VAL A 112 2.38 7.15 -11.23
N ALA A 113 3.15 6.06 -11.24
CA ALA A 113 3.12 5.08 -10.18
C ALA A 113 4.52 4.54 -9.85
N VAL A 114 4.68 4.07 -8.62
CA VAL A 114 5.78 3.20 -8.21
C VAL A 114 5.22 1.90 -7.69
N GLU A 115 5.94 0.82 -7.93
CA GLU A 115 5.60 -0.50 -7.42
C GLU A 115 6.82 -1.16 -6.82
N ILE A 116 6.66 -1.77 -5.66
CA ILE A 116 7.69 -2.53 -4.99
C ILE A 116 7.17 -3.88 -4.53
N VAL A 117 8.09 -4.83 -4.43
CA VAL A 117 7.87 -6.16 -3.84
C VAL A 117 8.89 -6.36 -2.72
N ARG A 118 8.44 -6.82 -1.55
CA ARG A 118 9.28 -7.19 -0.41
C ARG A 118 8.89 -8.59 0.07
N GLY A 119 9.87 -9.41 0.46
CA GLY A 119 9.66 -10.80 0.85
C GLY A 119 9.50 -11.76 -0.33
N LYS A 120 8.96 -12.96 -0.07
CA LYS A 120 8.69 -13.99 -1.07
C LYS A 120 7.31 -13.73 -1.68
N PHE A 121 7.31 -13.18 -2.88
CA PHE A 121 6.11 -12.94 -3.68
C PHE A 121 6.37 -13.51 -5.07
N TYR A 122 5.58 -14.47 -5.50
CA TYR A 122 5.70 -15.10 -6.82
C TYR A 122 4.53 -14.62 -7.70
N GLU A 123 4.76 -14.44 -8.99
CA GLU A 123 3.72 -14.16 -9.99
C GLU A 123 3.33 -15.44 -10.73
#